data_AF-A0A9I9DKF2-F1
#
_entry.id   AF-A0A9I9DKF2-F1
#
_cell.length_a   1.000
_cell.length_b   1.000
_cell.length_c   1.000
_cell.angle_alpha   90.00
_cell.angle_beta   90.00
_cell.angle_gamma   90.00
#
_symmetry.space_group_name_H-M   'P 1'
#
loop_
_entity.id
_entity.type
_entity.pdbx_description
1 polymer ?
#
loop_
_entity_poly.entity_id
_entity_poly.type
_entity_poly.pdbx_seq_one_letter_code
_entity_poly.pdbx_strand_id
1 'polypeptide(L)'
;MANNSCLVIVSLIGVLLFTNNVASSTDVVSTICPKTSNPPFCSSVLKSAGTTDLKGLAVYTLNFAHTNAKKSLTSQLTGKIHHQSST
;
A
#
# COMPACT_ATOMS: atom_id res chain seq x y z
N MET A 1 9.76 -38.97 34.84
CA MET A 1 9.83 -38.51 33.44
C MET A 1 9.21 -37.12 33.36
N ALA A 2 9.99 -36.05 33.56
CA ALA A 2 9.49 -34.67 33.71
C ALA A 2 10.23 -33.66 32.81
N ASN A 3 10.95 -34.14 31.81
CA ASN A 3 11.78 -33.34 30.90
C ASN A 3 11.07 -32.91 29.62
N ASN A 4 9.88 -33.44 29.33
CA ASN A 4 9.18 -33.16 28.07
C ASN A 4 8.40 -31.82 28.10
N SER A 5 8.00 -31.34 29.28
CA SER A 5 7.20 -30.10 29.40
C SER A 5 8.02 -28.83 29.18
N CYS A 6 9.29 -28.80 29.60
CA CYS A 6 10.15 -27.64 29.39
C CYS A 6 10.50 -27.42 27.92
N LEU A 7 10.71 -28.51 27.16
CA LEU A 7 11.06 -28.43 25.73
C LEU A 7 9.92 -27.83 24.89
N VAL A 8 8.67 -28.15 25.23
CA VAL A 8 7.48 -27.60 24.55
C VAL A 8 7.38 -26.10 24.77
N ILE A 9 7.63 -25.62 25.99
CA ILE A 9 7.56 -24.19 26.32
C ILE A 9 8.66 -23.39 25.62
N VAL A 10 9.90 -23.90 25.62
CA VAL A 10 11.03 -23.27 24.91
C VAL A 10 10.78 -23.22 23.40
N SER A 11 10.19 -24.28 22.83
CA SER A 11 9.85 -24.32 21.42
C SER A 11 8.74 -23.31 21.06
N LEU A 12 7.72 -23.17 21.91
CA LEU A 12 6.62 -22.24 21.69
C LEU A 12 7.07 -20.77 21.75
N ILE A 13 7.94 -20.44 22.71
CA ILE A 13 8.55 -19.10 22.84
C ILE A 13 9.45 -18.82 21.63
N GLY A 14 10.21 -19.81 21.17
CA GLY A 14 11.01 -19.72 19.94
C GLY A 14 10.14 -19.36 18.73
N VAL A 15 9.06 -20.12 18.48
CA VAL A 15 8.12 -19.87 17.37
C VAL A 15 7.50 -18.47 17.46
N LEU A 16 7.12 -18.01 18.65
CA LEU A 16 6.53 -16.69 18.85
C LEU A 16 7.52 -15.56 18.52
N LEU A 17 8.81 -15.74 18.84
CA LEU A 17 9.87 -14.77 18.52
C LEU A 17 10.11 -14.65 17.00
N PHE A 18 9.94 -15.72 16.22
CA PHE A 18 10.09 -15.69 14.75
C PHE A 18 8.94 -14.99 14.02
N THR A 19 7.78 -14.81 14.66
CA THR A 19 6.61 -14.14 14.06
C THR A 19 6.64 -12.61 14.16
N ASN A 20 7.60 -12.05 14.89
CA ASN A 20 7.80 -10.59 14.98
C ASN A 20 8.66 -10.06 13.82
N ASN A 21 8.36 -10.48 12.58
CA ASN A 21 8.77 -9.70 11.42
C ASN A 21 7.88 -8.45 11.37
N VAL A 22 8.24 -7.45 12.18
CA VAL A 22 7.88 -6.06 11.92
C VAL A 22 8.45 -5.76 10.55
N ALA A 23 7.59 -5.92 9.55
CA ALA A 23 7.78 -5.47 8.20
C ALA A 23 8.22 -4.01 8.27
N SER A 24 9.53 -3.79 8.08
CA SER A 24 10.13 -2.46 8.01
C SER A 24 9.36 -1.64 6.96
N SER A 25 9.36 -0.32 7.06
CA SER A 25 8.72 0.57 6.08
C SER A 25 9.09 0.26 4.60
N THR A 26 10.28 -0.30 4.35
CA THR A 26 10.69 -0.81 3.03
C THR A 26 9.96 -2.08 2.55
N ASP A 27 9.35 -2.82 3.47
CA ASP A 27 8.68 -4.10 3.25
C ASP A 27 7.30 -3.91 2.60
N VAL A 28 6.55 -2.85 2.97
CA VAL A 28 5.18 -2.67 2.48
C VAL A 28 5.13 -2.47 0.96
N VAL A 29 6.06 -1.70 0.40
CA VAL A 29 6.19 -1.50 -1.05
C VAL A 29 6.61 -2.79 -1.74
N SER A 30 7.60 -3.52 -1.20
CA SER A 30 8.03 -4.80 -1.75
C SER A 30 6.99 -5.91 -1.62
N THR A 31 6.07 -5.81 -0.67
CA THR A 31 5.02 -6.81 -0.41
C THR A 31 3.73 -6.52 -1.18
N ILE A 32 3.41 -5.25 -1.42
CA ILE A 32 2.18 -4.83 -2.12
C ILE A 32 2.42 -4.66 -3.62
N CYS A 33 3.45 -3.91 -4.03
CA CYS A 33 3.58 -3.49 -5.44
C CYS A 33 3.76 -4.63 -6.44
N PRO A 34 4.47 -5.74 -6.14
CA PRO A 34 4.54 -6.88 -7.05
C PRO A 34 3.20 -7.55 -7.34
N LYS A 35 2.20 -7.35 -6.48
CA LYS A 35 0.84 -7.90 -6.65
C LYS A 35 -0.07 -6.99 -7.48
N THR A 36 0.39 -5.80 -7.83
CA THR A 36 -0.37 -4.85 -8.65
C THR A 36 -0.12 -5.07 -10.13
N SER A 37 -1.07 -4.70 -10.98
CA SER A 37 -0.89 -4.79 -12.44
C SER A 37 0.22 -3.88 -12.99
N ASN A 38 0.67 -2.89 -12.21
CA ASN A 38 1.74 -1.98 -12.60
C ASN A 38 2.67 -1.68 -11.40
N PRO A 39 3.63 -2.57 -11.11
CA PRO A 39 4.53 -2.44 -9.96
C PRO A 39 5.37 -1.15 -9.95
N PRO A 40 5.93 -0.67 -11.10
CA PRO A 40 6.64 0.61 -11.14
C PRO A 40 5.75 1.80 -10.74
N PHE A 41 4.53 1.87 -11.26
CA PHE A 41 3.58 2.92 -10.90
C PHE A 41 3.20 2.86 -9.42
N CYS A 42 2.88 1.67 -8.91
CA CYS A 42 2.61 1.45 -7.50
C CYS A 42 3.75 1.98 -6.62
N SER A 43 4.99 1.64 -6.96
CA SER A 43 6.16 2.05 -6.17
C SER A 43 6.30 3.57 -6.09
N SER A 44 6.08 4.27 -7.21
CA SER A 44 6.12 5.74 -7.24
C SER A 44 5.00 6.37 -6.41
N VAL A 45 3.79 5.81 -6.46
CA VAL A 45 2.64 6.28 -5.68
C VAL A 45 2.88 6.06 -4.19
N LEU A 46 3.23 4.84 -3.77
CA LEU A 46 3.38 4.49 -2.36
C LEU A 46 4.58 5.18 -1.71
N LYS A 47 5.70 5.37 -2.42
CA LYS A 47 6.84 6.17 -1.91
C LYS A 47 6.46 7.61 -1.58
N SER A 48 5.46 8.15 -2.28
CA SER A 48 4.97 9.52 -2.08
C SER A 48 3.98 9.64 -0.91
N ALA A 49 3.53 8.52 -0.33
CA ALA A 49 2.52 8.50 0.73
C ALA A 49 3.04 9.01 2.09
N GLY A 50 4.36 9.01 2.32
CA GLY A 50 4.96 9.46 3.58
C GLY A 50 4.61 8.61 4.81
N THR A 51 3.98 7.45 4.62
CA THR A 51 3.57 6.52 5.67
C THR A 51 3.68 5.08 5.19
N THR A 52 3.87 4.16 6.14
CA THR A 52 3.91 2.72 5.92
C THR A 52 2.83 1.97 6.67
N ASP A 53 1.98 2.69 7.41
CA ASP A 53 0.74 2.15 7.96
C ASP A 53 -0.23 1.84 6.80
N LEU A 54 -0.73 0.61 6.74
CA LEU A 54 -1.68 0.15 5.72
C LEU A 54 -2.95 1.01 5.67
N LYS A 55 -3.46 1.47 6.81
CA LYS A 55 -4.62 2.38 6.86
C LYS A 55 -4.28 3.72 6.22
N GLY A 56 -3.12 4.28 6.57
CA GLY A 56 -2.62 5.52 5.97
C GLY A 56 -2.45 5.39 4.45
N LEU A 57 -1.91 4.25 4.01
CA LEU A 57 -1.68 3.91 2.62
C LEU A 57 -2.98 3.79 1.81
N ALA A 58 -4.01 3.17 2.41
CA ALA A 58 -5.33 3.04 1.80
C ALA A 58 -5.99 4.40 1.63
N VAL A 59 -5.97 5.25 2.67
CA VAL A 59 -6.52 6.62 2.61
C VAL A 59 -5.78 7.46 1.56
N TYR A 60 -4.44 7.40 1.55
CA TYR A 60 -3.63 8.09 0.56
C TYR A 60 -3.98 7.67 -0.87
N THR A 61 -4.04 6.37 -1.14
CA THR A 61 -4.34 5.83 -2.47
C THR A 61 -5.75 6.21 -2.94
N LEU A 62 -6.75 6.18 -2.04
CA LEU A 62 -8.12 6.60 -2.35
C LEU A 62 -8.16 8.09 -2.71
N ASN A 63 -7.50 8.95 -1.94
CA ASN A 63 -7.42 10.39 -2.21
C ASN A 63 -6.66 10.69 -3.51
N PHE A 64 -5.60 9.93 -3.79
CA PHE A 64 -4.85 10.03 -5.03
C PHE A 64 -5.73 9.69 -6.24
N ALA A 65 -6.49 8.59 -6.19
CA ALA A 65 -7.42 8.21 -7.24
C ALA A 65 -8.54 9.25 -7.42
N HIS A 66 -9.15 9.70 -6.32
CA HIS A 66 -10.21 10.72 -6.34
C HIS A 66 -9.73 12.04 -6.97
N THR A 67 -8.53 12.50 -6.60
CA THR A 67 -7.95 13.74 -7.15
C THR A 67 -7.69 13.63 -8.65
N ASN A 68 -7.12 12.51 -9.10
CA ASN A 68 -6.86 12.28 -10.53
C ASN A 68 -8.17 12.13 -11.33
N ALA A 69 -9.18 11.47 -10.77
CA ALA A 69 -10.50 11.37 -11.37
C ALA A 69 -11.16 12.75 -11.53
N LYS A 70 -11.11 13.60 -10.48
CA LYS A 70 -11.61 14.98 -10.54
C LYS A 70 -10.87 15.81 -11.58
N LYS A 71 -9.54 15.68 -11.66
CA LYS A 71 -8.73 16.37 -12.67
C LYS A 71 -9.12 15.92 -14.08
N SER A 72 -9.25 14.61 -14.31
CA SER A 72 -9.69 14.06 -15.60
C SER A 72 -11.07 14.59 -16.00
N LEU A 73 -12.04 14.57 -15.08
CA LEU A 73 -13.36 15.12 -15.32
C LEU A 73 -13.28 16.60 -15.72
N THR A 74 -12.54 17.40 -14.94
CA THR A 74 -12.38 18.84 -15.22
C THR A 74 -11.76 19.07 -16.60
N SER A 75 -10.68 18.35 -16.94
CA SER A 75 -10.05 18.45 -18.26
C SER A 75 -11.01 18.05 -19.39
N GLN A 76 -11.85 17.03 -19.20
CA GLN A 76 -12.86 16.65 -20.19
C GLN A 76 -13.92 17.74 -20.38
N LEU A 77 -14.41 18.35 -19.30
CA LEU A 77 -15.36 19.47 -19.41
C LEU A 77 -14.73 20.68 -20.10
N THR A 78 -13.51 21.07 -19.72
CA THR A 78 -12.81 22.19 -20.36
C THR A 78 -12.57 21.93 -21.85
N GLY A 79 -12.18 20.70 -22.22
CA GLY A 79 -12.04 20.30 -23.62
C GLY A 79 -13.37 20.38 -24.38
N LYS A 80 -14.48 19.99 -23.75
CA LYS A 80 -15.82 20.07 -24.34
C LYS A 80 -16.28 21.52 -24.56
N ILE A 81 -15.96 22.43 -23.64
CA ILE A 81 -16.23 23.87 -23.80
C ILE A 81 -15.39 24.44 -24.96
N HIS A 82 -14.12 24.06 -25.06
CA HIS A 82 -13.26 24.52 -26.16
C HIS A 82 -13.74 24.03 -27.54
N HIS A 83 -14.29 22.82 -27.61
CA HIS A 83 -14.88 22.27 -28.83
C HIS A 83 -16.19 22.98 -29.21
N GLN A 84 -17.07 23.30 -28.24
CA GLN A 84 -18.30 24.06 -28.53
C GLN A 84 -18.07 25.53 -28.86
N SER A 85 -17.02 26.17 -28.33
CA SER A 85 -16.72 27.58 -28.64
C SER A 85 -16.10 27.78 -30.03
N SER A 86 -15.81 26.71 -30.76
CA SER A 86 -15.20 26.73 -32.11
C SER A 86 -16.19 26.36 -33.23
N THR A 87 -17.48 26.24 -32.90
CA THR A 87 -18.62 26.05 -33.82
C THR A 87 -19.61 27.18 -33.65
#